data_AF-A0A8S3FT16-F1
#
_entry.id   AF-A0A8S3FT16-F1
#
_cell.length_a   1.000
_cell.length_b   1.000
_cell.length_c   1.000
_cell.angle_alpha   90.00
_cell.angle_beta   90.00
_cell.angle_gamma   90.00
#
_symmetry.space_group_name_H-M   'P 1'
#
loop_
_entity.id
_entity.type
_entity.pdbx_description
1 polymer ?
#
loop_
_entity_poly.entity_id
_entity_poly.type
_entity_poly.pdbx_seq_one_letter_code
_entity_poly.pdbx_strand_id
1 'polypeptide(L)' 'KLILSETSIFDVLHSFYFHPNVQVRQSALEVYVRRSYISYDLISIQHGFLSDGTCTVQFSLYLPLNHPNR' A
#
# COMPACT_ATOMS: atom_id res chain seq x y z
N LYS A 1 -13.91 -5.28 5.63
CA LYS A 1 -13.36 -6.63 5.93
C LYS A 1 -12.79 -7.23 4.63
N LEU A 2 -11.73 -6.61 4.11
CA LEU A 2 -11.18 -6.86 2.75
C LEU A 2 -9.68 -7.21 2.80
N ILE A 3 -9.14 -7.44 4.01
CA ILE A 3 -7.70 -7.56 4.28
C ILE A 3 -7.25 -9.04 4.31
N LEU A 4 -8.21 -9.98 4.29
CA LEU A 4 -7.97 -11.42 4.49
C LEU A 4 -8.18 -12.28 3.23
N SER A 5 -8.65 -11.73 2.11
CA SER A 5 -8.83 -12.50 0.89
C SER A 5 -7.48 -12.68 0.19
N GLU A 6 -6.88 -13.85 0.39
CA GLU A 6 -5.47 -14.14 0.15
C GLU A 6 -4.99 -14.01 -1.30
N THR A 7 -5.89 -14.00 -2.30
CA THR A 7 -5.50 -14.17 -3.71
C THR A 7 -6.07 -13.17 -4.71
N SER A 8 -7.02 -12.30 -4.36
CA SER A 8 -7.67 -11.42 -5.37
C SER A 8 -7.35 -9.93 -5.22
N ILE A 9 -6.68 -9.52 -4.14
CA ILE A 9 -6.47 -8.10 -3.83
C ILE A 9 -5.51 -7.46 -4.83
N PHE A 10 -4.38 -8.11 -5.13
CA PHE A 10 -3.40 -7.58 -6.09
C PHE A 10 -3.93 -7.55 -7.53
N ASP A 11 -4.77 -8.52 -7.90
CA ASP A 11 -5.38 -8.62 -9.23
C ASP A 11 -6.28 -7.42 -9.55
N VAL A 12 -7.04 -6.95 -8.56
CA VAL A 12 -7.97 -5.82 -8.73
C VAL A 12 -7.36 -4.47 -8.33
N LEU A 13 -6.27 -4.45 -7.54
CA LEU A 13 -5.69 -3.21 -7.02
C LEU A 13 -5.23 -2.26 -8.13
N HIS A 14 -4.70 -2.83 -9.21
CA HIS A 14 -4.16 -2.07 -10.33
C HIS A 14 -5.22 -1.15 -10.97
N SER A 15 -6.48 -1.60 -11.03
CA SER A 15 -7.58 -0.82 -11.57
C SER A 15 -7.89 0.44 -10.75
N PHE A 16 -7.51 0.47 -9.46
CA PHE A 16 -7.80 1.59 -8.57
C PHE A 16 -6.72 2.68 -8.55
N TYR A 17 -5.51 2.41 -9.06
CA TYR A 17 -4.41 3.40 -9.07
C TYR A 17 -4.69 4.61 -9.97
N PHE A 18 -5.52 4.43 -11.01
CA PHE A 18 -5.89 5.49 -11.95
C PHE A 18 -7.36 5.93 -11.80
N HIS A 19 -7.99 5.58 -10.69
CA HIS A 19 -9.38 5.95 -10.43
C HIS A 19 -9.53 7.49 -10.36
N PRO A 20 -10.59 8.08 -10.93
CA PRO A 20 -10.79 9.54 -10.94
C PRO A 20 -10.90 10.15 -9.53
N ASN A 21 -11.36 9.37 -8.56
CA ASN A 21 -11.38 9.78 -7.16
C ASN A 21 -10.00 9.63 -6.51
N VAL A 22 -9.42 10.75 -6.09
CA VAL A 22 -8.13 10.85 -5.40
C VAL A 22 -8.05 9.98 -4.14
N GLN A 23 -9.12 9.94 -3.34
CA GLN A 23 -9.17 9.15 -2.10
C GLN A 23 -9.07 7.65 -2.39
N VAL A 24 -9.63 7.21 -3.53
CA VAL A 24 -9.55 5.81 -3.97
C VAL A 24 -8.13 5.46 -4.40
N ARG A 25 -7.45 6.35 -5.12
CA ARG A 25 -6.04 6.16 -5.50
C ARG A 25 -5.12 6.06 -4.28
N GLN A 26 -5.28 6.98 -3.33
CA GLN A 26 -4.54 6.98 -2.06
C GLN A 26 -4.79 5.67 -1.29
N SER A 27 -6.06 5.31 -1.10
CA SER A 27 -6.43 4.07 -0.39
C SER A 27 -5.86 2.83 -1.06
N ALA A 28 -5.88 2.77 -2.40
CA ALA A 28 -5.33 1.64 -3.15
C ALA A 28 -3.82 1.49 -2.94
N LEU A 29 -3.06 2.59 -2.98
CA LEU A 29 -1.62 2.58 -2.72
C LEU A 29 -1.29 2.16 -1.28
N GLU A 30 -2.07 2.63 -0.30
CA GLU A 30 -1.88 2.26 1.11
C GLU A 30 -2.19 0.77 1.36
N VAL A 31 -3.24 0.24 0.73
CA VAL A 31 -3.55 -1.20 0.78
C VAL A 31 -2.41 -2.01 0.14
N TYR A 32 -1.86 -1.55 -0.99
CA TYR A 32 -0.72 -2.20 -1.64
C TYR A 32 0.48 -2.32 -0.69
N VAL A 33 0.86 -1.21 -0.06
CA VAL A 33 1.99 -1.17 0.87
C VAL A 33 1.74 -2.10 2.06
N ARG A 34 0.58 -1.98 2.73
CA ARG A 34 0.27 -2.84 3.90
C ARG A 34 0.23 -4.31 3.58
N ARG A 35 -0.26 -4.68 2.39
CA ARG A 35 -0.33 -6.09 1.97
C ARG A 35 1.04 -6.63 1.56
N SER A 36 1.82 -5.84 0.83
CA SER A 36 3.16 -6.23 0.35
C SER A 36 4.15 -6.41 1.50
N TYR A 37 4.05 -5.56 2.52
CA TYR A 37 4.97 -5.56 3.67
C TYR A 37 4.32 -6.12 4.95
N ILE A 38 3.43 -7.11 4.82
CA ILE A 38 2.69 -7.68 5.96
C ILE A 38 3.60 -8.31 7.03
N SER A 39 4.78 -8.77 6.64
CA SER A 39 5.78 -9.35 7.54
C SER A 39 6.65 -8.29 8.22
N TYR A 40 6.54 -7.02 7.84
CA TYR A 40 7.32 -5.92 8.38
C TYR A 40 6.47 -5.06 9.31
N ASP A 41 7.11 -4.38 10.25
CA ASP A 41 6.45 -3.40 11.10
C ASP A 41 6.43 -2.05 10.37
N LEU A 42 5.28 -1.70 9.79
CA LEU A 42 5.04 -0.39 9.16
C LEU A 42 4.90 0.69 10.23
N ILE A 43 5.76 1.72 10.17
CA ILE A 43 5.84 2.79 11.17
C ILE A 43 5.03 4.00 10.76
N SER A 44 5.17 4.42 9.50
CA SER A 44 4.39 5.53 8.98
C SER A 44 4.10 5.35 7.49
N ILE A 45 2.97 5.93 7.07
CA ILE A 45 2.55 6.03 5.69
C ILE A 45 2.07 7.46 5.49
N GLN A 46 2.61 8.14 4.49
CA GLN A 46 2.27 9.51 4.13
C GLN A 46 1.91 9.56 2.65
N HIS A 47 0.76 10.18 2.35
CA HIS A 47 0.29 10.38 0.99
C HIS A 47 0.76 11.71 0.44
N GLY A 48 1.15 11.71 -0.82
CA GLY A 48 1.59 12.90 -1.54
C GLY A 48 1.10 12.91 -2.99
N PHE A 49 1.39 14.01 -3.66
CA PHE A 49 1.18 14.17 -5.09
C PHE A 49 2.42 14.78 -5.72
N LEU A 50 2.80 14.27 -6.88
CA LEU A 50 3.78 14.92 -7.74
C LEU A 50 3.13 16.08 -8.50
N SER A 51 3.95 16.95 -9.09
CA SER A 51 3.50 18.13 -9.83
C SER A 51 2.63 17.79 -11.06
N ASP A 52 2.71 16.57 -11.56
CA ASP A 52 1.89 16.02 -12.66
C ASP A 52 0.55 15.42 -12.20
N GLY A 53 0.24 15.46 -10.90
CA GLY A 53 -0.98 14.90 -10.32
C GLY A 53 -0.92 13.39 -10.05
N THR A 54 0.25 12.77 -10.20
CA THR A 54 0.51 11.37 -9.82
C THR A 54 0.47 11.23 -8.30
N CYS A 55 -0.34 10.29 -7.81
CA CYS A 55 -0.44 9.99 -6.38
C CYS A 55 0.80 9.20 -5.94
N THR A 56 1.43 9.61 -4.83
CA THR A 56 2.60 8.94 -4.27
C THR A 56 2.35 8.58 -2.81
N VAL A 57 3.02 7.53 -2.35
CA VAL A 57 3.01 7.12 -0.95
C VAL A 57 4.44 6.93 -0.49
N GLN A 58 4.82 7.65 0.55
CA GLN A 58 6.08 7.47 1.27
C GLN A 58 5.79 6.71 2.56
N PHE A 59 6.59 5.68 2.85
CA PHE A 59 6.41 4.87 4.05
C PHE A 59 7.76 4.49 4.65
N SER A 60 7.76 4.24 5.95
CA SER A 60 8.90 3.71 6.69
C SER A 60 8.51 2.41 7.39
N LEU A 61 9.46 1.49 7.48
CA LEU A 61 9.25 0.18 8.06
C LEU A 61 10.50 -0.32 8.81
N TYR A 62 10.30 -1.25 9.73
CA TYR A 62 11.37 -2.03 10.35
C TYR A 62 11.23 -3.51 10.00
N LEU A 63 12.37 -4.17 9.89
CA LEU A 63 12.44 -5.64 9.80
C LEU A 63 12.39 -6.20 11.23
N PRO A 64 11.35 -6.96 11.61
CA PRO A 64 11.29 -7.54 12.94
C PRO A 64 12.41 -8.56 13.16
N LEU A 65 12.88 -8.70 14.40
CA LEU A 65 13.99 -9.59 14.74
C LEU A 65 13.72 -11.06 14.42
N ASN A 66 12.44 -11.46 14.44
CA ASN A 66 11.95 -12.81 14.14
C ASN A 66 11.51 -12.97 12.67
N HIS A 67 11.91 -12.06 11.77
CA HIS A 67 11.49 -12.12 10.38
C HIS A 67 12.03 -13.40 9.70
N PRO A 68 11.21 -14.13 8.93
CA PRO A 68 11.62 -15.40 8.32
C PRO A 68 12.80 -15.29 7.33
N ASN A 69 13.10 -14.09 6.85
CA ASN A 69 14.23 -13.78 5.95
C ASN A 69 15.32 -12.90 6.61
N ARG A 70 15.51 -12.98 7.93
CA ARG A 70 16.61 -12.31 8.61
C ARG A 70 17.85 -13.20 8.70
#